data_AF-A0A376RLB1-F1
#
_entry.id   AF-A0A376RLB1-F1
#
_cell.length_a   1.000
_cell.length_b   1.000
_cell.length_c   1.000
_cell.angle_alpha   90.00
_cell.angle_beta   90.00
_cell.angle_gamma   90.00
#
_symmetry.space_group_name_H-M   'P 1'
#
loop_
_entity.id
_entity.type
_entity.pdbx_description
1 polymer ?
#
loop_
_entity_poly.entity_id
_entity_poly.type
_entity_poly.pdbx_seq_one_letter_code
_entity_poly.pdbx_strand_id
1 'polypeptide(L)' 'MPAEKNSAYTLKKYDDAMKTVAEMYYHRLEYVDNFDNLEDIFFKFGLNLSDELIPTSTKSIT' A
#
# COMPACT_ATOMS: atom_id res chain seq x y z
N MET A 1 -20.72 4.90 -15.47
CA MET A 1 -19.48 5.41 -14.85
C MET A 1 -18.79 4.21 -14.21
N PRO A 2 -17.59 3.79 -14.66
CA PRO A 2 -16.94 2.66 -14.02
C PRO A 2 -16.49 3.07 -12.61
N ALA A 3 -16.65 2.14 -11.68
CA ALA A 3 -16.68 2.38 -10.25
C ALA A 3 -15.44 3.12 -9.71
N GLU A 4 -15.67 4.05 -8.77
CA GLU A 4 -14.68 4.68 -7.90
C GLU A 4 -14.06 3.66 -6.91
N LYS A 5 -13.52 2.55 -7.42
CA LYS A 5 -12.79 1.55 -6.65
C LYS A 5 -11.34 2.02 -6.45
N ASN A 6 -11.15 3.15 -5.77
CA ASN A 6 -9.82 3.59 -5.34
C ASN A 6 -9.62 3.21 -3.87
N SER A 7 -9.72 1.92 -3.57
CA SER A 7 -9.32 1.41 -2.25
C SER A 7 -7.81 1.24 -2.24
N ALA A 8 -7.15 1.75 -1.20
CA ALA A 8 -5.81 1.33 -0.86
C ALA A 8 -5.91 0.02 -0.07
N TYR A 9 -4.88 -0.81 -0.15
CA TYR A 9 -4.85 -2.09 0.55
C TYR A 9 -3.60 -2.18 1.40
N THR A 10 -3.74 -2.69 2.62
CA THR A 10 -2.61 -2.97 3.50
C THR A 10 -2.82 -4.29 4.23
N LEU A 11 -1.73 -4.94 4.63
CA LEU A 11 -1.84 -6.26 5.28
C LEU A 11 -2.30 -6.12 6.73
N LYS A 12 -3.25 -6.95 7.14
CA LYS A 12 -3.72 -7.03 8.53
C LYS A 12 -2.60 -7.31 9.53
N LYS A 13 -1.56 -8.02 9.10
CA LYS A 13 -0.41 -8.40 9.92
C LYS A 13 0.54 -7.25 10.27
N TYR A 14 0.41 -6.09 9.61
CA TYR A 14 1.24 -4.93 9.95
C TYR A 14 0.86 -4.34 11.30
N ASP A 15 1.83 -3.69 11.94
CA ASP A 15 1.62 -3.05 13.24
C ASP A 15 0.58 -1.93 13.15
N ASP A 16 -0.18 -1.76 14.22
CA ASP A 16 -1.26 -0.78 14.27
C ASP A 16 -0.77 0.65 14.08
N ALA A 17 0.46 0.95 14.52
CA ALA A 17 1.10 2.25 14.24
C ALA A 17 1.22 2.52 12.73
N MET A 18 1.60 1.53 11.93
CA MET A 18 1.67 1.66 10.47
C MET A 18 0.27 1.81 9.87
N LYS A 19 -0.71 1.05 10.39
CA LYS A 19 -2.10 1.14 9.92
C LYS A 19 -2.69 2.53 10.16
N THR A 20 -2.51 3.09 11.35
CA THR A 20 -2.96 4.46 11.67
C THR A 20 -2.35 5.48 10.75
N VAL A 21 -1.06 5.36 10.43
CA VAL A 21 -0.40 6.23 9.46
C VAL A 21 -1.04 6.07 8.08
N ALA A 22 -1.24 4.84 7.60
CA ALA A 22 -1.87 4.58 6.31
C ALA A 22 -3.31 5.13 6.23
N GLU A 23 -4.11 5.00 7.30
CA GLU A 23 -5.48 5.55 7.36
C GLU A 23 -5.50 7.09 7.24
N MET A 24 -4.46 7.78 7.71
CA MET A 24 -4.35 9.23 7.52
C MET A 24 -4.07 9.63 6.07
N TYR A 25 -3.42 8.77 5.30
CA TYR A 25 -3.01 9.06 3.90
C TYR A 25 -4.00 8.56 2.86
N TYR A 26 -4.82 7.56 3.18
CA TYR A 26 -5.75 6.93 2.24
C TYR A 26 -7.20 7.06 2.69
N HIS A 27 -8.06 7.66 1.85
CA HIS A 27 -9.48 7.85 2.14
C HIS A 27 -10.26 6.54 2.32
N ARG A 28 -9.85 5.48 1.61
CA ARG A 28 -10.39 4.13 1.73
C ARG A 28 -9.21 3.19 1.85
N LEU A 29 -9.09 2.54 3.01
CA LEU A 29 -8.04 1.57 3.27
C LEU A 29 -8.69 0.25 3.67
N GLU A 30 -8.40 -0.80 2.91
CA GLU A 30 -8.86 -2.16 3.17
C GLU A 30 -7.72 -2.99 3.76
N TYR A 31 -8.04 -3.71 4.83
CA TYR A 31 -7.09 -4.63 5.45
C TYR A 31 -7.27 -6.03 4.89
N VAL A 32 -6.23 -6.57 4.27
CA VAL A 32 -6.25 -7.88 3.62
C VAL A 32 -5.23 -8.83 4.25
N ASP A 33 -5.46 -10.13 4.15
CA ASP A 33 -4.54 -11.15 4.72
C ASP A 33 -3.34 -11.41 3.80
N ASN A 34 -3.55 -11.26 2.49
CA ASN A 34 -2.55 -11.34 1.44
C ASN A 34 -2.98 -10.43 0.26
N PHE A 35 -2.06 -10.19 -0.68
CA PHE A 35 -2.34 -9.43 -1.90
C PHE A 35 -2.72 -10.33 -3.09
N ASP A 36 -2.74 -11.64 -2.89
CA ASP A 36 -3.08 -12.60 -3.94
C ASP A 36 -4.59 -12.52 -4.18
N ASN A 37 -4.99 -12.33 -5.44
CA ASN A 37 -6.39 -12.17 -5.86
C ASN A 37 -7.06 -10.82 -5.55
N LEU A 38 -6.29 -9.74 -5.44
CA LEU A 38 -6.89 -8.41 -5.55
C LEU A 38 -7.28 -8.12 -7.01
N GLU A 39 -8.58 -8.15 -7.31
CA GLU A 39 -9.13 -7.74 -8.60
C GLU A 39 -9.24 -6.20 -8.68
N ASP A 40 -8.08 -5.54 -8.71
CA ASP A 40 -7.98 -4.07 -8.79
C ASP A 40 -6.78 -3.61 -9.63
N ILE A 41 -6.80 -2.36 -10.07
CA ILE A 41 -5.71 -1.74 -10.84
C ILE A 41 -4.86 -0.88 -9.91
N PHE A 42 -3.62 -1.30 -9.66
CA PHE A 42 -2.69 -0.57 -8.80
C PHE A 42 -1.88 0.46 -9.60
N PHE A 43 -2.10 1.73 -9.32
CA PHE A 43 -1.33 2.83 -9.93
C PHE A 43 -0.21 3.37 -9.04
N LYS A 44 -0.29 3.18 -7.72
CA LYS A 44 0.67 3.75 -6.76
C LYS A 44 0.94 2.80 -5.60
N PHE A 45 2.22 2.70 -5.22
CA PHE A 45 2.67 1.95 -4.05
C PHE A 45 3.21 2.91 -2.99
N GLY A 46 2.82 2.71 -1.73
CA GLY A 46 3.39 3.39 -0.58
C GLY A 46 4.41 2.47 0.09
N LEU A 47 5.68 2.89 0.13
CA LEU A 47 6.76 2.14 0.77
C LEU A 47 7.24 2.91 2.00
N ASN A 48 7.24 2.23 3.16
CA ASN A 48 7.86 2.75 4.37
C ASN A 48 9.26 2.13 4.49
N LEU A 49 10.26 2.80 3.91
CA LEU A 49 11.65 2.36 3.89
C LEU A 49 12.52 3.40 4.61
N SER A 50 13.58 2.94 5.28
CA SER A 50 14.61 3.84 5.79
C SER A 50 15.34 4.53 4.64
N ASP A 51 15.71 5.80 4.83
CA ASP A 51 16.31 6.65 3.79
C ASP A 51 17.55 6.03 3.12
N GLU A 52 18.34 5.27 3.89
CA GLU A 52 19.53 4.56 3.42
C GLU A 52 19.23 3.49 2.36
N LEU A 53 17.99 2.98 2.31
CA LEU A 53 17.55 1.92 1.40
C LEU A 53 16.92 2.46 0.11
N ILE A 54 16.53 3.74 0.08
CA ILE A 54 15.92 4.40 -1.10
C ILE A 54 16.79 4.25 -2.37
N PRO A 55 18.12 4.45 -2.33
CA PRO A 55 18.96 4.32 -3.52
C PRO A 55 19.04 2.88 -4.06
N THR A 56 18.83 1.89 -3.19
CA THR A 56 18.90 0.46 -3.55
C THR A 56 17.56 -0.03 -4.09
N SER A 57 16.44 0.40 -3.48
CA SER A 57 15.10 -0.02 -3.88
C SER A 57 14.72 0.45 -5.29
N THR A 58 15.18 1.63 -5.72
CA THR A 58 14.89 2.16 -7.08
C THR A 58 15.52 1.32 -8.19
N LYS A 59 16.68 0.71 -7.94
CA LYS A 59 17.38 -0.14 -8.91
C LYS A 59 16.70 -1.48 -9.18
N SER A 60 15.91 -1.98 -8.23
CA SER A 60 15.20 -3.26 -8.37
C SER A 60 13.84 -3.14 -9.07
N ILE A 61 13.36 -1.90 -9.29
CA ILE A 61 12.06 -1.61 -9.93
C ILE A 61 12.24 -1.21 -11.42
N THR A 62 13.48 -0.96 -11.85
CA THR A 62 13.84 -0.70 -13.26
C THR A 62 14.31 -1.98 -13.94
#